data_AF-A0A5P8JSD8-F1
#
_entry.id   AF-A0A5P8JSD8-F1
#
_cell.length_a   1.000
_cell.length_b   1.000
_cell.length_c   1.000
_cell.angle_alpha   90.00
_cell.angle_beta   90.00
_cell.angle_gamma   90.00
#
_symmetry.space_group_name_H-M   'P 1'
#
loop_
_entity.id
_entity.type
_entity.pdbx_description
1 polymer ?
#
loop_
_entity_poly.entity_id
_entity_poly.type
_entity_poly.pdbx_seq_one_letter_code
_entity_poly.pdbx_strand_id
1 'polypeptide(L)'
;MLTHAKFWRWLVTLLAGIMVTQVVVTSMTTAQIAGADGGRDLSTVVAGGSILDHVQATFTDASGKEISADQVTTASKLTLDYDWSIPDNLAQAGDTFNFDLPKNCVLTKRYGGDLVAANGTNFGSWAVTPAGHVTFTFNENVKMSGVKGHFEVSSEHLNFDSLGHQDILVPLVKDQTSIVPITVIPNNRVDIAKAGGKQVGTSDEVDWQLGINNMSLTMKDVVITENLPATLNLAGVEIQTATANPNADKQSVSGWTGTGNFLVEGTDYNVKDNQIHLIGAYANTNSPLLVTVKTKLADPDQPQNEQDVTNQVSLSWEGQEMPDTPPDASNHAHINYVPKKWIEKDFAGSGADAYHYKWKVQYNQNSEALAKNTTLTDTLGAGQTFITDGSGEFTLSTGRYWQGSTSLDPQIPLVKDTDYTVDYSGQQMVITLKKAISEPLILTYDVLVDQPTNGQKLENTVSDDKGHKDSDTGVIDTKPVVNKTVTDSSEADHQITYSIDLNTTNQPLSDLELTDKLTSNNATHTVANLISDTLKLVDQTTNQTLTAGTDFTVTTSDNRFVLTLKHDYAHANCKNKLATPWHDTVRRTVTFDELS
;
A
#
# COMPACT_ATOMS: atom_id res chain seq x y z
N MET A 1 -54.24 -15.79 28.87
CA MET A 1 -53.83 -15.70 30.28
C MET A 1 -52.60 -14.82 30.30
N LEU A 2 -52.73 -13.52 30.60
CA LEU A 2 -52.77 -12.97 31.96
C LEU A 2 -51.63 -13.55 32.82
N THR A 3 -50.75 -12.81 33.46
CA THR A 3 -50.55 -11.37 33.72
C THR A 3 -49.54 -11.31 34.86
N HIS A 4 -48.91 -10.15 35.08
CA HIS A 4 -48.83 -9.40 36.37
C HIS A 4 -47.47 -8.68 36.45
N ALA A 5 -47.35 -7.45 36.92
CA ALA A 5 -48.22 -6.47 37.58
C ALA A 5 -47.26 -5.30 37.99
N LYS A 6 -47.60 -4.04 38.27
CA LYS A 6 -48.83 -3.24 38.38
C LYS A 6 -48.38 -1.77 38.63
N PHE A 7 -49.14 -0.80 38.08
CA PHE A 7 -49.68 0.45 38.69
C PHE A 7 -48.78 1.32 39.61
N TRP A 8 -48.68 2.66 39.45
CA TRP A 8 -49.80 3.62 39.54
C TRP A 8 -49.44 5.04 38.98
N ARG A 9 -50.49 5.80 38.63
CA ARG A 9 -50.52 7.18 38.10
C ARG A 9 -50.16 8.25 39.15
N TRP A 10 -49.66 9.42 38.72
CA TRP A 10 -50.24 10.73 39.06
C TRP A 10 -49.97 11.74 37.93
N LEU A 11 -50.94 12.63 37.72
CA LEU A 11 -51.04 13.63 36.65
C LEU A 11 -50.90 15.00 37.30
N VAL A 12 -49.98 15.86 36.83
CA VAL A 12 -50.08 17.32 36.98
C VAL A 12 -49.57 17.97 35.70
N THR A 13 -50.50 18.69 35.09
CA THR A 13 -50.37 19.56 33.93
C THR A 13 -49.45 20.75 34.22
N LEU A 14 -48.48 21.03 33.36
CA LEU A 14 -48.00 22.39 33.14
C LEU A 14 -47.95 22.63 31.63
N LEU A 15 -48.88 23.46 31.15
CA LEU A 15 -48.83 24.05 29.82
C LEU A 15 -47.59 24.97 29.75
N ALA A 16 -46.66 24.63 28.87
CA ALA A 16 -45.81 25.60 28.20
C ALA A 16 -45.83 25.23 26.72
N GLY A 17 -46.37 26.12 25.90
CA GLY A 17 -46.64 25.89 24.49
C GLY A 17 -45.37 25.56 23.73
N ILE A 18 -45.25 24.32 23.28
CA ILE A 18 -44.34 23.95 22.20
C ILE A 18 -44.99 24.46 20.92
N MET A 19 -44.65 25.68 20.50
CA MET A 19 -44.77 26.06 19.11
C MET A 19 -43.72 25.25 18.35
N VAL A 20 -44.12 24.09 17.81
CA VAL A 20 -43.38 23.48 16.71
C VAL A 20 -43.67 24.34 15.49
N THR A 21 -42.85 25.36 15.25
CA THR A 21 -42.80 26.01 13.95
C THR A 21 -42.21 25.01 12.96
N GLN A 22 -43.08 24.33 12.22
CA GLN A 22 -42.66 23.61 11.02
C GLN A 22 -42.11 24.65 10.03
N VAL A 23 -40.80 24.71 9.88
CA VAL A 23 -40.16 25.40 8.76
C VAL A 23 -40.44 24.55 7.51
N VAL A 24 -41.43 24.97 6.72
CA VAL A 24 -41.62 24.43 5.37
C VAL A 24 -40.53 25.03 4.48
N VAL A 25 -39.40 24.34 4.35
CA VAL A 25 -38.38 24.66 3.35
C VAL A 25 -38.81 24.04 2.02
N THR A 26 -39.47 24.80 1.17
CA THR A 26 -39.77 24.40 -0.21
C THR A 26 -38.52 24.56 -1.07
N SER A 27 -38.04 23.45 -1.65
CA SER A 27 -37.08 23.49 -2.76
C SER A 27 -37.75 24.15 -3.96
N MET A 28 -37.27 25.29 -4.42
CA MET A 28 -37.82 25.91 -5.63
C MET A 28 -37.23 25.28 -6.90
N THR A 29 -38.12 24.85 -7.81
CA THR A 29 -37.84 24.75 -9.25
C THR A 29 -37.83 26.14 -9.87
N THR A 30 -36.93 26.32 -10.83
CA THR A 30 -36.61 27.57 -11.54
C THR A 30 -37.83 28.20 -12.22
N ALA A 31 -38.58 29.07 -11.54
CA ALA A 31 -39.50 30.03 -12.18
C ALA A 31 -40.01 31.09 -11.19
N GLN A 32 -39.37 32.26 -11.19
CA GLN A 32 -39.96 33.61 -11.25
C GLN A 32 -38.94 34.65 -10.78
N ILE A 33 -37.98 34.97 -11.66
CA ILE A 33 -37.27 36.25 -11.61
C ILE A 33 -37.97 37.12 -12.66
N ALA A 34 -39.00 37.87 -12.23
CA ALA A 34 -39.50 38.99 -13.01
C ALA A 34 -38.78 40.24 -12.48
N GLY A 35 -37.70 40.63 -13.16
CA GLY A 35 -37.03 41.89 -12.92
C GLY A 35 -37.96 43.05 -13.29
N ALA A 36 -38.20 43.96 -12.35
CA ALA A 36 -38.58 45.31 -12.68
C ALA A 36 -37.28 46.12 -12.86
N ASP A 37 -37.01 46.55 -14.09
CA ASP A 37 -35.94 47.52 -14.39
C ASP A 37 -36.17 48.79 -13.54
N GLY A 38 -35.25 49.11 -12.64
CA GLY A 38 -35.23 50.38 -11.89
C GLY A 38 -35.13 50.30 -10.35
N GLY A 39 -35.03 49.11 -9.77
CA GLY A 39 -34.79 48.96 -8.32
C GLY A 39 -33.38 49.38 -7.87
N ARG A 40 -33.28 50.04 -6.71
CA ARG A 40 -32.01 50.46 -6.08
C ARG A 40 -31.58 49.46 -5.01
N ASP A 41 -30.28 49.38 -4.73
CA ASP A 41 -29.79 48.70 -3.53
C ASP A 41 -29.93 49.62 -2.31
N LEU A 42 -30.77 49.22 -1.35
CA LEU A 42 -31.07 49.98 -0.14
C LEU A 42 -29.83 50.25 0.71
N SER A 43 -28.80 49.41 0.66
CA SER A 43 -27.53 49.63 1.37
C SER A 43 -26.79 50.90 0.91
N THR A 44 -27.12 51.42 -0.29
CA THR A 44 -26.52 52.64 -0.83
C THR A 44 -27.26 53.92 -0.46
N VAL A 45 -28.49 53.81 0.05
CA VAL A 45 -29.38 54.95 0.32
C VAL A 45 -29.82 55.06 1.77
N VAL A 46 -29.79 53.96 2.55
CA VAL A 46 -30.08 53.99 3.98
C VAL A 46 -28.87 54.51 4.76
N ALA A 47 -29.11 55.35 5.77
CA ALA A 47 -28.06 55.83 6.66
C ALA A 47 -27.43 54.65 7.41
N GLY A 48 -26.09 54.56 7.43
CA GLY A 48 -25.37 53.40 7.99
C GLY A 48 -25.34 52.17 7.08
N GLY A 49 -25.99 52.22 5.91
CA GLY A 49 -25.88 51.22 4.85
C GLY A 49 -26.53 49.86 5.15
N SER A 50 -27.42 49.78 6.15
CA SER A 50 -28.20 48.57 6.43
C SER A 50 -29.58 48.87 6.99
N ILE A 51 -30.47 47.89 6.83
CA ILE A 51 -31.83 47.84 7.37
C ILE A 51 -31.98 46.79 8.47
N LEU A 52 -30.87 46.14 8.88
CA LEU A 52 -30.86 45.14 9.95
C LEU A 52 -30.69 45.84 11.31
N ASP A 53 -31.64 45.63 12.21
CA ASP A 53 -31.70 46.28 13.52
C ASP A 53 -31.02 45.44 14.62
N HIS A 54 -31.22 44.13 14.57
CA HIS A 54 -30.70 43.19 15.56
C HIS A 54 -30.43 41.82 14.92
N VAL A 55 -29.51 41.06 15.53
CA VAL A 55 -29.32 39.64 15.21
C VAL A 55 -29.14 38.83 16.47
N GLN A 56 -29.88 37.74 16.56
CA GLN A 56 -29.69 36.70 17.56
C GLN A 56 -29.05 35.47 16.92
N ALA A 57 -28.01 34.93 17.57
CA ALA A 57 -27.36 33.70 17.17
C ALA A 57 -27.71 32.58 18.15
N THR A 58 -28.15 31.43 17.62
CA THR A 58 -28.39 30.21 18.40
C THR A 58 -27.69 29.02 17.74
N PHE A 59 -27.24 28.07 18.56
CA PHE A 59 -26.51 26.89 18.09
C PHE A 59 -27.30 25.62 18.38
N THR A 60 -27.32 24.71 17.42
CA THR A 60 -27.86 23.36 17.61
C THR A 60 -26.85 22.30 17.21
N ASP A 61 -26.93 21.12 17.81
CA ASP A 61 -26.21 19.95 17.34
C ASP A 61 -26.79 19.40 16.02
N ALA A 62 -26.16 18.37 15.45
CA ALA A 62 -26.62 17.77 14.20
C ALA A 62 -28.06 17.20 14.28
N SER A 63 -28.55 16.87 15.49
CA SER A 63 -29.92 16.38 15.72
C SER A 63 -30.96 17.51 15.88
N GLY A 64 -30.51 18.77 15.93
CA GLY A 64 -31.36 19.94 16.11
C GLY A 64 -31.62 20.30 17.57
N LYS A 65 -30.89 19.71 18.52
CA LYS A 65 -30.97 20.09 19.94
C LYS A 65 -30.10 21.31 20.20
N GLU A 66 -30.64 22.29 20.93
CA GLU A 66 -29.90 23.49 21.32
C GLU A 66 -28.67 23.15 22.18
N ILE A 67 -27.56 23.82 21.88
CA ILE A 67 -26.28 23.67 22.58
C ILE A 67 -25.72 25.05 22.95
N SER A 68 -24.88 25.07 23.97
CA SER A 68 -24.19 26.29 24.39
C SER A 68 -23.04 26.64 23.43
N ALA A 69 -22.71 27.93 23.35
CA ALA A 69 -21.64 28.47 22.51
C ALA A 69 -20.24 27.88 22.84
N ASP A 70 -20.05 27.28 24.01
CA ASP A 70 -18.82 26.60 24.43
C ASP A 70 -18.76 25.11 24.01
N GLN A 71 -19.77 24.61 23.28
CA GLN A 71 -19.88 23.21 22.84
C GLN A 71 -20.07 23.08 21.32
N VAL A 72 -19.66 24.08 20.55
CA VAL A 72 -19.84 24.10 19.10
C VAL A 72 -18.88 23.12 18.43
N THR A 73 -19.37 22.27 17.53
CA THR A 73 -18.55 21.45 16.64
C THR A 73 -18.74 21.90 15.19
N THR A 74 -17.98 21.37 14.24
CA THR A 74 -18.24 21.66 12.81
C THR A 74 -19.54 21.02 12.32
N ALA A 75 -20.04 19.97 12.98
CA ALA A 75 -21.36 19.40 12.72
C ALA A 75 -22.53 20.23 13.30
N SER A 76 -22.26 21.22 14.15
CA SER A 76 -23.27 22.12 14.69
C SER A 76 -23.85 23.03 13.61
N LYS A 77 -25.07 23.51 13.85
CA LYS A 77 -25.74 24.52 13.01
C LYS A 77 -25.80 25.83 13.75
N LEU A 78 -25.63 26.92 13.01
CA LEU A 78 -25.86 28.28 13.49
C LEU A 78 -27.15 28.79 12.86
N THR A 79 -28.11 29.17 13.69
CA THR A 79 -29.30 29.90 13.28
C THR A 79 -29.13 31.37 13.63
N LEU A 80 -29.32 32.22 12.63
CA LEU A 80 -29.30 33.68 12.75
C LEU A 80 -30.73 34.20 12.53
N ASP A 81 -31.26 34.86 13.54
CA ASP A 81 -32.57 35.52 13.51
C ASP A 81 -32.36 37.03 13.49
N TYR A 82 -32.72 37.66 12.38
CA TYR A 82 -32.55 39.08 12.13
C TYR A 82 -33.86 39.83 12.26
N ASP A 83 -33.84 40.90 13.05
CA ASP A 83 -34.85 41.96 12.99
C ASP A 83 -34.44 42.97 11.92
N TRP A 84 -35.38 43.39 11.09
CA TRP A 84 -35.13 44.42 10.07
C TRP A 84 -36.27 45.43 9.98
N SER A 85 -35.93 46.67 9.66
CA SER A 85 -36.88 47.76 9.46
C SER A 85 -36.44 48.72 8.36
N ILE A 86 -37.42 49.26 7.64
CA ILE A 86 -37.18 50.22 6.56
C ILE A 86 -37.76 51.58 6.98
N PRO A 87 -36.97 52.67 6.96
CA PRO A 87 -37.47 54.00 7.19
C PRO A 87 -38.63 54.37 6.25
N ASP A 88 -39.64 55.04 6.78
CA ASP A 88 -40.83 55.45 6.02
C ASP A 88 -40.44 56.26 4.77
N ASN A 89 -41.10 55.96 3.65
CA ASN A 89 -40.89 56.61 2.34
C ASN A 89 -39.49 56.42 1.73
N LEU A 90 -38.67 55.47 2.22
CA LEU A 90 -37.34 55.21 1.65
C LEU A 90 -37.37 54.27 0.44
N ALA A 91 -38.08 53.15 0.56
CA ALA A 91 -38.03 52.04 -0.40
C ALA A 91 -39.21 52.03 -1.39
N GLN A 92 -38.99 51.45 -2.56
CA GLN A 92 -40.01 51.20 -3.57
C GLN A 92 -39.96 49.74 -4.06
N ALA A 93 -41.00 49.31 -4.79
CA ALA A 93 -41.02 47.99 -5.41
C ALA A 93 -39.82 47.80 -6.35
N GLY A 94 -39.21 46.63 -6.28
CA GLY A 94 -38.00 46.28 -7.02
C GLY A 94 -36.70 46.69 -6.33
N ASP A 95 -36.71 47.56 -5.31
CA ASP A 95 -35.51 47.82 -4.50
C ASP A 95 -35.04 46.51 -3.84
N THR A 96 -33.73 46.39 -3.64
CA THR A 96 -33.10 45.21 -3.03
C THR A 96 -32.29 45.58 -1.80
N PHE A 97 -32.04 44.62 -0.92
CA PHE A 97 -31.06 44.76 0.15
C PHE A 97 -30.20 43.50 0.21
N ASN A 98 -28.88 43.68 0.20
CA ASN A 98 -27.92 42.58 0.08
C ASN A 98 -26.97 42.57 1.28
N PHE A 99 -26.70 41.37 1.81
CA PHE A 99 -25.71 41.16 2.86
C PHE A 99 -25.17 39.72 2.83
N ASP A 100 -24.05 39.48 3.50
CA ASP A 100 -23.42 38.17 3.56
C ASP A 100 -23.56 37.56 4.96
N LEU A 101 -23.84 36.25 5.01
CA LEU A 101 -23.78 35.47 6.24
C LEU A 101 -22.31 35.28 6.70
N PRO A 102 -22.08 34.93 7.98
CA PRO A 102 -20.74 34.61 8.45
C PRO A 102 -20.06 33.56 7.58
N LYS A 103 -18.77 33.75 7.29
CA LYS A 103 -17.97 32.83 6.45
C LYS A 103 -17.93 31.38 6.95
N ASN A 104 -18.20 31.17 8.24
CA ASN A 104 -18.21 29.86 8.87
C ASN A 104 -19.49 29.09 8.56
N CYS A 105 -20.57 29.75 8.12
CA CYS A 105 -21.81 29.09 7.73
C CYS A 105 -21.63 28.35 6.40
N VAL A 106 -21.95 27.05 6.39
CA VAL A 106 -21.97 26.26 5.17
C VAL A 106 -23.41 25.99 4.73
N LEU A 107 -23.68 26.26 3.44
CA LEU A 107 -24.93 26.02 2.75
C LEU A 107 -24.65 25.29 1.43
N THR A 108 -25.31 24.16 1.15
CA THR A 108 -25.06 23.38 -0.07
C THR A 108 -26.00 23.71 -1.22
N LYS A 109 -27.06 24.49 -0.98
CA LYS A 109 -28.08 24.84 -1.97
C LYS A 109 -28.60 26.27 -1.80
N ARG A 110 -29.40 26.71 -2.76
CA ARG A 110 -30.12 27.98 -2.67
C ARG A 110 -31.38 27.82 -1.82
N TYR A 111 -31.65 28.81 -0.99
CA TYR A 111 -32.89 28.92 -0.21
C TYR A 111 -33.62 30.20 -0.61
N GLY A 112 -34.92 30.24 -0.40
CA GLY A 112 -35.72 31.43 -0.62
C GLY A 112 -37.07 31.34 0.08
N GLY A 113 -37.71 32.49 0.23
CA GLY A 113 -39.00 32.61 0.88
C GLY A 113 -39.56 34.03 0.76
N ASP A 114 -40.66 34.27 1.47
CA ASP A 114 -41.32 35.57 1.51
C ASP A 114 -40.88 36.38 2.74
N LEU A 115 -40.82 37.70 2.59
CA LEU A 115 -40.60 38.68 3.66
C LEU A 115 -41.96 39.04 4.27
N VAL A 116 -42.42 38.24 5.23
CA VAL A 116 -43.76 38.38 5.82
C VAL A 116 -43.67 39.00 7.23
N ALA A 117 -44.45 40.05 7.48
CA ALA A 117 -44.58 40.62 8.81
C ALA A 117 -45.51 39.80 9.72
N ALA A 118 -45.46 40.04 11.02
CA ALA A 118 -46.26 39.33 12.03
C ALA A 118 -47.78 39.38 11.78
N ASN A 119 -48.28 40.39 11.06
CA ASN A 119 -49.69 40.52 10.68
C ASN A 119 -50.05 39.79 9.36
N GLY A 120 -49.12 39.04 8.76
CA GLY A 120 -49.30 38.29 7.51
C GLY A 120 -49.03 39.10 6.23
N THR A 121 -48.62 40.36 6.33
CA THR A 121 -48.33 41.19 5.14
C THR A 121 -47.01 40.77 4.50
N ASN A 122 -47.04 40.44 3.20
CA ASN A 122 -45.83 40.12 2.42
C ASN A 122 -45.23 41.41 1.81
N PHE A 123 -44.01 41.76 2.20
CA PHE A 123 -43.26 42.92 1.71
C PHE A 123 -42.28 42.63 0.57
N GLY A 124 -42.10 41.36 0.19
CA GLY A 124 -41.14 40.96 -0.81
C GLY A 124 -40.73 39.50 -0.69
N SER A 125 -39.63 39.15 -1.34
CA SER A 125 -39.01 37.83 -1.23
C SER A 125 -37.56 37.95 -0.78
N TRP A 126 -37.01 36.85 -0.28
CA TRP A 126 -35.60 36.71 0.01
C TRP A 126 -35.03 35.48 -0.68
N ALA A 127 -33.74 35.51 -0.97
CA ALA A 127 -32.98 34.38 -1.46
C ALA A 127 -31.60 34.34 -0.82
N VAL A 128 -31.10 33.14 -0.53
CA VAL A 128 -29.74 32.89 -0.02
C VAL A 128 -29.02 31.94 -0.97
N THR A 129 -27.79 32.29 -1.35
CA THR A 129 -26.93 31.44 -2.19
C THR A 129 -26.06 30.50 -1.35
N PRO A 130 -25.50 29.42 -1.93
CA PRO A 130 -24.50 28.58 -1.24
C PRO A 130 -23.28 29.34 -0.71
N ALA A 131 -22.95 30.49 -1.32
CA ALA A 131 -21.86 31.36 -0.86
C ALA A 131 -22.24 32.22 0.36
N GLY A 132 -23.46 32.08 0.91
CA GLY A 132 -23.94 32.87 2.03
C GLY A 132 -24.43 34.27 1.66
N HIS A 133 -24.49 34.62 0.37
CA HIS A 133 -25.05 35.90 -0.06
C HIS A 133 -26.58 35.91 0.03
N VAL A 134 -27.12 36.85 0.78
CA VAL A 134 -28.55 37.07 0.99
C VAL A 134 -29.01 38.28 0.18
N THR A 135 -30.12 38.13 -0.53
CA THR A 135 -30.79 39.21 -1.27
C THR A 135 -32.25 39.28 -0.85
N PHE A 136 -32.67 40.42 -0.31
CA PHE A 136 -34.07 40.80 -0.16
C PHE A 136 -34.51 41.57 -1.41
N THR A 137 -35.69 41.28 -1.94
CA THR A 137 -36.31 41.99 -3.07
C THR A 137 -37.71 42.44 -2.68
N PHE A 138 -37.93 43.75 -2.63
CA PHE A 138 -39.17 44.32 -2.11
C PHE A 138 -40.27 44.45 -3.17
N ASN A 139 -41.52 44.26 -2.76
CA ASN A 139 -42.70 44.43 -3.62
C ASN A 139 -43.42 45.77 -3.33
N GLU A 140 -44.60 45.99 -3.93
CA GLU A 140 -45.38 47.24 -3.78
C GLU A 140 -45.77 47.58 -2.34
N ASN A 141 -45.90 46.60 -1.45
CA ASN A 141 -46.27 46.82 -0.05
C ASN A 141 -45.18 47.57 0.74
N VAL A 142 -43.94 47.62 0.25
CA VAL A 142 -42.83 48.33 0.92
C VAL A 142 -43.05 49.85 1.01
N LYS A 143 -43.99 50.41 0.24
CA LYS A 143 -44.36 51.84 0.28
C LYS A 143 -45.21 52.21 1.50
N MET A 144 -45.67 51.24 2.29
CA MET A 144 -46.41 51.49 3.52
C MET A 144 -45.51 52.08 4.61
N SER A 145 -46.12 52.66 5.65
CA SER A 145 -45.39 53.12 6.85
C SER A 145 -45.16 51.97 7.84
N GLY A 146 -44.05 51.99 8.57
CA GLY A 146 -43.74 51.03 9.63
C GLY A 146 -43.36 49.65 9.12
N VAL A 147 -42.70 49.59 7.96
CA VAL A 147 -42.26 48.33 7.33
C VAL A 147 -41.12 47.72 8.14
N LYS A 148 -41.38 46.51 8.66
CA LYS A 148 -40.43 45.73 9.45
C LYS A 148 -40.80 44.25 9.43
N GLY A 149 -39.85 43.39 9.76
CA GLY A 149 -40.08 41.95 9.85
C GLY A 149 -38.93 41.19 10.49
N HIS A 150 -39.03 39.87 10.41
CA HIS A 150 -38.01 38.93 10.87
C HIS A 150 -37.46 38.15 9.67
N PHE A 151 -36.19 37.80 9.72
CA PHE A 151 -35.55 36.92 8.74
C PHE A 151 -34.67 35.90 9.48
N GLU A 152 -35.05 34.64 9.38
CA GLU A 152 -34.30 33.52 9.97
C GLU A 152 -33.57 32.74 8.89
N VAL A 153 -32.31 32.42 9.13
CA VAL A 153 -31.54 31.49 8.31
C VAL A 153 -30.67 30.60 9.18
N SER A 154 -30.67 29.31 8.89
CA SER A 154 -29.86 28.30 9.58
C SER A 154 -28.82 27.71 8.63
N SER A 155 -27.57 27.59 9.09
CA SER A 155 -26.54 26.87 8.37
C SER A 155 -26.83 25.36 8.38
N GLU A 156 -26.32 24.63 7.38
CA GLU A 156 -26.42 23.17 7.40
C GLU A 156 -25.38 22.55 8.33
N HIS A 157 -24.21 23.17 8.40
CA HIS A 157 -23.12 22.89 9.32
C HIS A 157 -22.19 24.11 9.40
N LEU A 158 -21.13 24.01 10.19
CA LEU A 158 -20.13 25.07 10.35
C LEU A 158 -18.76 24.61 9.87
N ASN A 159 -17.94 25.54 9.39
CA ASN A 159 -16.55 25.27 9.05
C ASN A 159 -15.58 26.06 9.94
N PHE A 160 -14.63 25.34 10.54
CA PHE A 160 -13.55 25.88 11.34
C PHE A 160 -12.27 25.10 11.06
N ASP A 161 -11.16 25.84 10.97
CA ASP A 161 -9.84 25.27 10.69
C ASP A 161 -9.07 24.89 11.98
N SER A 162 -9.56 25.34 13.14
CA SER A 162 -8.91 25.13 14.43
C SER A 162 -9.92 24.95 15.57
N LEU A 163 -9.49 24.23 16.61
CA LEU A 163 -10.21 24.06 17.87
C LEU A 163 -10.01 25.26 18.81
N GLY A 164 -10.77 25.27 19.91
CA GLY A 164 -10.66 26.25 20.98
C GLY A 164 -11.50 27.50 20.71
N HIS A 165 -11.15 28.61 21.37
CA HIS A 165 -11.89 29.86 21.24
C HIS A 165 -11.87 30.37 19.80
N GLN A 166 -13.04 30.73 19.28
CA GLN A 166 -13.23 31.34 17.97
C GLN A 166 -14.28 32.46 18.07
N ASP A 167 -14.21 33.41 17.15
CA ASP A 167 -15.19 34.48 16.99
C ASP A 167 -15.94 34.30 15.68
N ILE A 168 -17.26 34.18 15.73
CA ILE A 168 -18.11 34.28 14.54
C ILE A 168 -18.43 35.76 14.33
N LEU A 169 -18.00 36.28 13.18
CA LEU A 169 -18.26 37.64 12.75
C LEU A 169 -19.58 37.68 11.97
N VAL A 170 -20.60 38.30 12.56
CA VAL A 170 -21.92 38.48 11.94
C VAL A 170 -22.07 39.91 11.42
N PRO A 171 -22.05 40.14 10.09
CA PRO A 171 -22.26 41.47 9.53
C PRO A 171 -23.67 41.99 9.84
N LEU A 172 -23.77 43.19 10.41
CA LEU A 172 -25.05 43.83 10.70
C LEU A 172 -25.26 45.06 9.83
N VAL A 173 -24.31 45.99 9.82
CA VAL A 173 -24.34 47.19 8.98
C VAL A 173 -23.00 47.44 8.29
N LYS A 174 -22.96 48.37 7.33
CA LYS A 174 -21.69 48.79 6.71
C LYS A 174 -20.78 49.33 7.82
N ASP A 175 -19.66 48.65 8.05
CA ASP A 175 -18.68 48.92 9.11
C ASP A 175 -19.08 48.52 10.55
N GLN A 176 -20.15 47.71 10.76
CA GLN A 176 -20.50 47.14 12.07
C GLN A 176 -20.72 45.62 12.01
N THR A 177 -20.08 44.91 12.92
CA THR A 177 -20.12 43.46 13.04
C THR A 177 -20.47 43.06 14.47
N SER A 178 -21.42 42.15 14.64
CA SER A 178 -21.66 41.47 15.91
C SER A 178 -20.65 40.32 16.07
N ILE A 179 -19.97 40.27 17.21
CA ILE A 179 -19.00 39.22 17.51
C ILE A 179 -19.69 38.20 18.42
N VAL A 180 -19.80 36.96 17.94
CA VAL A 180 -20.34 35.84 18.71
C VAL A 180 -19.18 34.94 19.13
N PRO A 181 -18.69 35.05 20.38
CA PRO A 181 -17.61 34.21 20.87
C PRO A 181 -18.11 32.78 21.10
N ILE A 182 -17.33 31.81 20.65
CA ILE A 182 -17.62 30.38 20.80
C ILE A 182 -16.36 29.61 21.24
N THR A 183 -16.56 28.36 21.64
CA THR A 183 -15.49 27.37 21.76
C THR A 183 -15.78 26.23 20.79
N VAL A 184 -14.90 26.06 19.81
CA VAL A 184 -14.94 24.93 18.87
C VAL A 184 -14.29 23.73 19.51
N ILE A 185 -15.06 22.65 19.63
CA ILE A 185 -14.63 21.36 20.15
C ILE A 185 -14.64 20.31 19.03
N PRO A 186 -13.83 19.24 19.12
CA PRO A 186 -13.78 18.24 18.07
C PRO A 186 -15.12 17.50 17.95
N ASN A 187 -15.51 17.14 16.72
CA ASN A 187 -16.70 16.30 16.48
C ASN A 187 -16.61 14.97 17.25
N ASN A 188 -15.40 14.47 17.42
CA ASN A 188 -15.09 13.22 18.06
C ASN A 188 -14.12 13.48 19.22
N ARG A 189 -14.59 13.23 20.44
CA ARG A 189 -13.80 13.43 21.67
C ARG A 189 -12.98 12.17 21.90
N VAL A 190 -11.66 12.31 21.83
CA VAL A 190 -10.73 11.20 21.99
C VAL A 190 -9.57 11.65 22.88
N ASP A 191 -9.37 10.93 23.98
CA ASP A 191 -8.24 11.13 24.88
C ASP A 191 -6.97 10.50 24.29
N ILE A 192 -7.09 9.34 23.66
CA ILE A 192 -6.01 8.65 22.95
C ILE A 192 -6.49 7.96 21.67
N ALA A 193 -5.76 8.19 20.57
CA ALA A 193 -5.90 7.46 19.31
C ALA A 193 -4.58 6.77 18.98
N LYS A 194 -4.62 5.59 18.34
CA LYS A 194 -3.44 4.84 17.92
C LYS A 194 -3.54 4.44 16.46
N ALA A 195 -2.46 4.61 15.72
CA ALA A 195 -2.33 4.21 14.32
C ALA A 195 -0.90 3.69 14.05
N GLY A 196 -0.66 3.18 12.84
CA GLY A 196 0.65 2.65 12.41
C GLY A 196 0.70 1.13 12.36
N GLY A 197 1.89 0.57 12.15
CA GLY A 197 2.07 -0.88 12.12
C GLY A 197 2.10 -1.53 10.74
N LYS A 198 3.12 -1.26 9.93
CA LYS A 198 3.41 -2.15 8.79
C LYS A 198 4.91 -2.39 8.69
N GLN A 199 5.29 -3.64 8.94
CA GLN A 199 6.66 -4.08 8.79
C GLN A 199 6.75 -4.99 7.57
N VAL A 200 7.59 -4.62 6.60
CA VAL A 200 7.85 -5.41 5.41
C VAL A 200 9.35 -5.46 5.15
N GLY A 201 9.87 -6.65 4.89
CA GLY A 201 11.26 -6.86 4.47
C GLY A 201 12.17 -7.21 5.64
N THR A 202 13.31 -6.55 5.72
CA THR A 202 14.41 -6.92 6.63
C THR A 202 14.63 -5.92 7.79
N SER A 203 13.75 -4.92 7.93
CA SER A 203 13.73 -4.04 9.10
C SER A 203 13.12 -4.80 10.27
N ASP A 204 13.76 -4.79 11.43
CA ASP A 204 13.22 -5.33 12.68
C ASP A 204 12.31 -4.32 13.41
N GLU A 205 12.15 -3.11 12.87
CA GLU A 205 11.43 -2.00 13.49
C GLU A 205 9.98 -1.86 13.00
N VAL A 206 9.09 -1.52 13.93
CA VAL A 206 7.68 -1.16 13.68
C VAL A 206 7.35 0.16 14.37
N ASP A 207 6.91 1.13 13.57
CA ASP A 207 6.50 2.45 14.05
C ASP A 207 4.99 2.53 14.28
N TRP A 208 4.64 3.08 15.43
CA TRP A 208 3.28 3.39 15.85
C TRP A 208 3.17 4.87 16.17
N GLN A 209 2.01 5.45 15.89
CA GLN A 209 1.71 6.82 16.26
C GLN A 209 0.53 6.87 17.23
N LEU A 210 0.61 7.78 18.20
CA LEU A 210 -0.45 8.08 19.15
C LEU A 210 -0.83 9.56 19.07
N GLY A 211 -2.12 9.84 18.98
CA GLY A 211 -2.67 11.18 19.17
C GLY A 211 -3.27 11.28 20.57
N ILE A 212 -2.87 12.27 21.36
CA ILE A 212 -3.34 12.44 22.75
C ILE A 212 -4.03 13.78 22.93
N ASN A 213 -5.09 13.79 23.74
CA ASN A 213 -5.79 14.97 24.26
C ASN A 213 -6.30 15.94 23.18
N ASN A 214 -7.17 15.47 22.27
CA ASN A 214 -7.71 16.33 21.22
C ASN A 214 -8.68 17.41 21.72
N MET A 215 -9.06 17.36 23.01
CA MET A 215 -9.92 18.36 23.64
C MET A 215 -9.15 19.44 24.41
N SER A 216 -7.82 19.35 24.48
CA SER A 216 -7.01 20.26 25.31
C SER A 216 -7.46 20.32 26.77
N LEU A 217 -7.90 19.17 27.31
CA LEU A 217 -8.21 19.03 28.73
C LEU A 217 -6.93 19.23 29.54
N THR A 218 -7.05 19.86 30.72
CA THR A 218 -5.92 19.92 31.65
C THR A 218 -5.73 18.55 32.30
N MET A 219 -4.60 17.92 32.01
CA MET A 219 -4.20 16.61 32.48
C MET A 219 -2.96 16.73 33.38
N LYS A 220 -2.98 16.08 34.54
CA LYS A 220 -1.87 16.00 35.49
C LYS A 220 -1.42 14.57 35.65
N ASP A 221 -0.14 14.37 35.98
CA ASP A 221 0.43 13.05 36.24
C ASP A 221 0.10 12.05 35.12
N VAL A 222 0.29 12.51 33.88
CA VAL A 222 -0.07 11.76 32.68
C VAL A 222 0.87 10.57 32.51
N VAL A 223 0.28 9.39 32.36
CA VAL A 223 0.98 8.14 32.08
C VAL A 223 0.36 7.47 30.86
N ILE A 224 1.19 7.20 29.85
CA ILE A 224 0.84 6.39 28.68
C ILE A 224 1.45 5.01 28.89
N THR A 225 0.66 3.95 28.84
CA THR A 225 1.14 2.56 29.02
C THR A 225 0.97 1.77 27.74
N GLU A 226 2.09 1.33 27.15
CA GLU A 226 2.10 0.44 25.98
C GLU A 226 2.01 -1.03 26.43
N ASN A 227 0.93 -1.70 26.04
CA ASN A 227 0.71 -3.13 26.24
C ASN A 227 1.21 -3.87 25.00
N LEU A 228 2.53 -3.97 24.89
CA LEU A 228 3.20 -4.62 23.76
C LEU A 228 2.93 -6.14 23.74
N PRO A 229 2.66 -6.74 22.57
CA PRO A 229 2.63 -8.19 22.44
C PRO A 229 4.05 -8.76 22.63
N ALA A 230 4.17 -10.03 23.02
CA ALA A 230 5.46 -10.69 23.28
C ALA A 230 6.42 -10.71 22.07
N THR A 231 5.91 -10.45 20.87
CA THR A 231 6.68 -10.35 19.62
C THR A 231 7.41 -9.02 19.47
N LEU A 232 7.09 -8.02 20.28
CA LEU A 232 7.64 -6.67 20.17
C LEU A 232 8.23 -6.19 21.51
N ASN A 233 9.35 -5.48 21.42
CA ASN A 233 9.96 -4.73 22.51
C ASN A 233 9.93 -3.23 22.21
N LEU A 234 9.78 -2.42 23.26
CA LEU A 234 9.89 -0.97 23.12
C LEU A 234 11.33 -0.59 22.77
N ALA A 235 11.52 0.14 21.68
CA ALA A 235 12.83 0.55 21.19
C ALA A 235 13.07 2.06 21.33
N GLY A 236 12.00 2.87 21.35
CA GLY A 236 12.12 4.31 21.55
C GLY A 236 10.79 5.04 21.56
N VAL A 237 10.80 6.26 22.07
CA VAL A 237 9.63 7.14 22.14
C VAL A 237 10.07 8.56 21.76
N GLU A 238 9.33 9.18 20.85
CA GLU A 238 9.48 10.59 20.48
C GLU A 238 8.13 11.29 20.70
N ILE A 239 8.12 12.39 21.46
CA ILE A 239 6.92 13.16 21.76
C ILE A 239 7.07 14.58 21.23
N GLN A 240 6.03 15.12 20.63
CA GLN A 240 5.94 16.54 20.28
C GLN A 240 4.56 17.09 20.64
N THR A 241 4.49 18.41 20.85
CA THR A 241 3.18 19.08 20.93
C THR A 241 2.51 19.07 19.56
N ALA A 242 1.17 19.06 19.56
CA ALA A 242 0.36 18.94 18.36
C ALA A 242 -0.83 19.92 18.37
N THR A 243 -1.38 20.15 17.19
CA THR A 243 -2.73 20.72 17.02
C THR A 243 -3.70 19.63 16.62
N ALA A 244 -4.95 19.71 17.08
CA ALA A 244 -6.00 18.77 16.71
C ALA A 244 -6.99 19.38 15.69
N ASN A 245 -7.40 18.57 14.71
CA ASN A 245 -8.34 18.94 13.66
C ASN A 245 -9.80 18.79 14.15
N PRO A 246 -10.65 19.83 14.05
CA PRO A 246 -12.07 19.77 14.42
C PRO A 246 -12.87 18.67 13.73
N ASN A 247 -12.45 18.28 12.52
CA ASN A 247 -13.11 17.31 11.65
C ASN A 247 -12.53 15.89 11.73
N ALA A 248 -11.60 15.62 12.66
CA ALA A 248 -10.94 14.32 12.76
C ALA A 248 -11.93 13.17 13.01
N ASP A 249 -11.71 12.02 12.34
CA ASP A 249 -12.49 10.79 12.54
C ASP A 249 -12.20 10.12 13.90
N LYS A 250 -13.14 9.32 14.41
CA LYS A 250 -13.25 8.84 15.81
C LYS A 250 -12.04 8.10 16.37
N GLN A 251 -11.09 7.63 15.56
CA GLN A 251 -9.94 6.85 16.03
C GLN A 251 -8.69 7.04 15.16
N SER A 252 -8.63 8.12 14.37
CA SER A 252 -7.51 8.33 13.46
C SER A 252 -6.51 9.34 14.02
N VAL A 253 -5.24 8.93 14.12
CA VAL A 253 -4.13 9.84 14.45
C VAL A 253 -3.95 10.95 13.41
N SER A 254 -4.53 10.82 12.21
CA SER A 254 -4.57 11.90 11.20
C SER A 254 -5.22 13.19 11.70
N GLY A 255 -5.98 13.14 12.80
CA GLY A 255 -6.50 14.31 13.49
C GLY A 255 -5.45 15.18 14.19
N TRP A 256 -4.22 14.71 14.36
CA TRP A 256 -3.14 15.42 15.05
C TRP A 256 -2.07 15.86 14.04
N THR A 257 -1.66 17.11 14.14
CA THR A 257 -0.53 17.66 13.38
C THR A 257 0.55 18.10 14.35
N GLY A 258 1.72 17.44 14.28
CA GLY A 258 2.87 17.82 15.08
C GLY A 258 3.32 19.25 14.77
N THR A 259 3.65 20.01 15.81
CA THR A 259 4.13 21.39 15.65
C THR A 259 5.64 21.48 15.39
N GLY A 260 6.36 20.37 15.49
CA GLY A 260 7.83 20.32 15.45
C GLY A 260 8.51 20.67 16.77
N ASN A 261 7.75 21.01 17.82
CA ASN A 261 8.29 21.22 19.16
C ASN A 261 8.36 19.88 19.91
N PHE A 262 9.52 19.23 19.81
CA PHE A 262 9.79 17.96 20.49
C PHE A 262 10.07 18.15 21.97
N LEU A 263 9.54 17.24 22.78
CA LEU A 263 9.82 17.11 24.20
C LEU A 263 11.14 16.35 24.40
N VAL A 264 11.80 16.57 25.54
CA VAL A 264 13.11 15.98 25.87
C VAL A 264 12.97 14.94 26.98
N GLU A 265 13.37 13.70 26.71
CA GLU A 265 13.42 12.64 27.73
C GLU A 265 14.35 13.02 28.91
N GLY A 266 13.95 12.68 30.14
CA GLY A 266 14.63 13.07 31.38
C GLY A 266 14.25 14.47 31.88
N THR A 267 13.66 15.33 31.02
CA THR A 267 13.23 16.69 31.38
C THR A 267 11.72 16.84 31.33
N ASP A 268 11.11 16.45 30.21
CA ASP A 268 9.68 16.62 29.92
C ASP A 268 8.91 15.30 30.04
N TYR A 269 9.58 14.16 29.91
CA TYR A 269 9.00 12.84 30.16
C TYR A 269 10.09 11.83 30.54
N ASN A 270 9.69 10.68 31.11
CA ASN A 270 10.55 9.51 31.31
C ASN A 270 9.89 8.25 30.78
N VAL A 271 10.68 7.31 30.27
CA VAL A 271 10.20 5.99 29.86
C VAL A 271 10.70 4.92 30.84
N LYS A 272 9.79 4.11 31.39
CA LYS A 272 10.13 2.98 32.25
C LYS A 272 9.05 1.90 32.18
N ASP A 273 9.45 0.62 32.05
CA ASP A 273 8.53 -0.53 32.07
C ASP A 273 7.34 -0.39 31.07
N ASN A 274 7.63 0.07 29.84
CA ASN A 274 6.65 0.42 28.79
C ASN A 274 5.66 1.55 29.17
N GLN A 275 5.95 2.30 30.23
CA GLN A 275 5.20 3.47 30.64
C GLN A 275 5.96 4.75 30.33
N ILE A 276 5.26 5.72 29.75
CA ILE A 276 5.75 7.06 29.44
C ILE A 276 5.09 8.02 30.43
N HIS A 277 5.87 8.57 31.34
CA HIS A 277 5.41 9.50 32.37
C HIS A 277 5.75 10.92 31.95
N LEU A 278 4.76 11.79 31.75
CA LEU A 278 5.03 13.21 31.50
C LEU A 278 5.46 13.89 32.81
N ILE A 279 6.54 14.67 32.74
CA ILE A 279 7.15 15.33 33.89
C ILE A 279 7.50 16.79 33.54
N GLY A 280 8.15 17.49 34.47
CA GLY A 280 8.66 18.85 34.23
C GLY A 280 7.55 19.83 33.83
N ALA A 281 7.76 20.56 32.73
CA ALA A 281 6.79 21.52 32.21
C ALA A 281 5.48 20.88 31.73
N TYR A 282 5.49 19.57 31.47
CA TYR A 282 4.35 18.81 30.95
C TYR A 282 3.69 17.91 32.01
N ALA A 283 4.15 17.93 33.26
CA ALA A 283 3.51 17.23 34.39
C ALA A 283 2.06 17.72 34.64
N ASN A 284 1.75 18.94 34.22
CA ASN A 284 0.41 19.52 34.20
C ASN A 284 0.22 20.22 32.85
N THR A 285 -0.40 19.53 31.88
CA THR A 285 -0.48 19.97 30.49
C THR A 285 -1.92 20.00 30.00
N ASN A 286 -2.23 20.98 29.15
CA ASN A 286 -3.44 21.00 28.34
C ASN A 286 -3.15 20.86 26.85
N SER A 287 -1.89 20.59 26.48
CA SER A 287 -1.48 20.52 25.10
C SER A 287 -1.89 19.18 24.48
N PRO A 288 -2.47 19.16 23.28
CA PRO A 288 -2.52 17.95 22.47
C PRO A 288 -1.09 17.49 22.15
N LEU A 289 -0.87 16.17 22.13
CA LEU A 289 0.44 15.58 21.86
C LEU A 289 0.36 14.59 20.71
N LEU A 290 1.46 14.51 19.94
CA LEU A 290 1.69 13.46 18.96
C LEU A 290 2.91 12.66 19.41
N VAL A 291 2.71 11.36 19.64
CA VAL A 291 3.74 10.44 20.13
C VAL A 291 4.08 9.44 19.03
N THR A 292 5.36 9.24 18.75
CA THR A 292 5.84 8.12 17.94
C THR A 292 6.44 7.09 18.88
N VAL A 293 5.87 5.89 18.87
CA VAL A 293 6.37 4.72 19.61
C VAL A 293 7.06 3.80 18.62
N LYS A 294 8.37 3.61 18.80
CA LYS A 294 9.20 2.71 17.99
C LYS A 294 9.34 1.39 18.73
N THR A 295 9.05 0.29 18.04
CA THR A 295 9.20 -1.06 18.58
C THR A 295 10.13 -1.88 17.69
N LYS A 296 10.78 -2.89 18.28
CA LYS A 296 11.59 -3.87 17.56
C LYS A 296 11.03 -5.28 17.77
N LEU A 297 11.25 -6.17 16.81
CA LEU A 297 10.99 -7.59 17.00
C LEU A 297 11.75 -8.13 18.23
N ALA A 298 11.07 -8.95 19.03
CA ALA A 298 11.68 -9.58 20.20
C ALA A 298 12.71 -10.65 19.82
N ASP A 299 12.53 -11.29 18.66
CA ASP A 299 13.47 -12.26 18.09
C ASP A 299 13.67 -11.95 16.59
N PRO A 300 14.57 -11.02 16.25
CA PRO A 300 14.85 -10.63 14.86
C PRO A 300 15.67 -11.67 14.09
N ASP A 301 16.11 -12.76 14.72
CA ASP A 301 16.82 -13.83 14.04
C ASP A 301 15.87 -14.91 13.49
N GLN A 302 14.61 -14.91 13.94
CA GLN A 302 13.57 -15.82 13.47
C GLN A 302 12.66 -15.17 12.42
N PRO A 303 12.34 -15.87 11.32
CA PRO A 303 11.39 -15.35 10.33
C PRO A 303 9.99 -15.23 10.90
N GLN A 304 9.29 -14.15 10.53
CA GLN A 304 7.88 -13.91 10.87
C GLN A 304 7.10 -13.74 9.56
N ASN A 305 6.36 -14.76 9.13
CA ASN A 305 5.60 -14.71 7.89
C ASN A 305 4.12 -14.53 8.18
N GLU A 306 3.50 -13.54 7.54
CA GLU A 306 2.06 -13.26 7.58
C GLU A 306 1.48 -13.15 9.01
N GLN A 307 2.24 -12.56 9.94
CA GLN A 307 1.82 -12.44 11.33
C GLN A 307 1.12 -11.11 11.59
N ASP A 308 -0.12 -11.16 12.06
CA ASP A 308 -0.80 -9.96 12.58
C ASP A 308 -0.52 -9.81 14.08
N VAL A 309 0.05 -8.68 14.47
CA VAL A 309 0.27 -8.33 15.87
C VAL A 309 -0.63 -7.18 16.28
N THR A 310 -1.19 -7.24 17.49
CA THR A 310 -2.00 -6.16 18.05
C THR A 310 -1.17 -5.44 19.10
N ASN A 311 -1.04 -4.12 18.97
CA ASN A 311 -0.45 -3.28 20.01
C ASN A 311 -1.55 -2.42 20.64
N GLN A 312 -1.66 -2.48 21.97
CA GLN A 312 -2.67 -1.76 22.75
C GLN A 312 -2.00 -0.68 23.60
N VAL A 313 -2.69 0.43 23.80
CA VAL A 313 -2.23 1.52 24.65
C VAL A 313 -3.34 1.96 25.60
N SER A 314 -2.96 2.31 26.83
CA SER A 314 -3.85 2.96 27.78
C SER A 314 -3.27 4.30 28.24
N LEU A 315 -4.15 5.23 28.60
CA LEU A 315 -3.82 6.56 29.09
C LEU A 315 -4.44 6.77 30.47
N SER A 316 -3.67 7.25 31.44
CA SER A 316 -4.17 7.65 32.75
C SER A 316 -3.65 9.03 33.12
N TRP A 317 -4.50 9.84 33.77
CA TRP A 317 -4.15 11.16 34.28
C TRP A 317 -5.07 11.54 35.45
N GLU A 318 -4.65 12.50 36.27
CA GLU A 318 -5.52 13.22 37.17
C GLU A 318 -6.06 14.49 36.49
N GLY A 319 -7.36 14.77 36.58
CA GLY A 319 -7.93 15.98 35.99
C GLY A 319 -9.40 15.89 35.63
N GLN A 320 -9.81 16.70 34.66
CA GLN A 320 -11.16 16.64 34.10
C GLN A 320 -11.34 15.31 33.35
N GLU A 321 -12.44 14.61 33.65
CA GLU A 321 -12.82 13.41 32.91
C GLU A 321 -13.34 13.78 31.52
N MET A 322 -13.08 12.91 30.53
CA MET A 322 -13.72 13.02 29.24
C MET A 322 -15.24 12.79 29.39
N PRO A 323 -16.09 13.65 28.80
CA PRO A 323 -17.55 13.55 28.94
C PRO A 323 -18.15 12.24 28.44
N ASP A 324 -17.48 11.58 27.50
CA ASP A 324 -17.80 10.28 26.95
C ASP A 324 -16.51 9.48 26.99
N THR A 325 -16.34 8.50 27.88
CA THR A 325 -15.09 7.71 27.96
C THR A 325 -15.12 6.61 26.88
N PRO A 326 -14.25 6.63 25.85
CA PRO A 326 -13.98 5.46 25.03
C PRO A 326 -12.71 4.75 25.54
N PRO A 327 -12.49 3.48 25.17
CA PRO A 327 -11.58 2.56 25.84
C PRO A 327 -10.12 2.71 25.36
N ASP A 328 -9.22 2.03 26.06
CA ASP A 328 -7.87 1.65 25.60
C ASP A 328 -7.81 1.52 24.07
N ALA A 329 -6.93 2.30 23.41
CA ALA A 329 -6.81 2.28 21.96
C ALA A 329 -5.93 1.11 21.51
N SER A 330 -6.40 0.33 20.54
CA SER A 330 -5.66 -0.80 19.98
C SER A 330 -5.49 -0.65 18.47
N ASN A 331 -4.34 -1.03 17.94
CA ASN A 331 -4.15 -1.11 16.49
C ASN A 331 -3.38 -2.37 16.08
N HIS A 332 -3.58 -2.79 14.83
CA HIS A 332 -2.94 -3.99 14.26
C HIS A 332 -1.78 -3.62 13.35
N ALA A 333 -0.73 -4.44 13.38
CA ALA A 333 0.31 -4.45 12.37
C ALA A 333 0.39 -5.79 11.67
N HIS A 334 0.58 -5.75 10.36
CA HIS A 334 0.97 -6.91 9.58
C HIS A 334 2.49 -6.99 9.51
N ILE A 335 3.05 -8.13 9.92
CA ILE A 335 4.47 -8.42 9.94
C ILE A 335 4.76 -9.50 8.91
N ASN A 336 5.56 -9.12 7.91
CA ASN A 336 6.22 -10.03 6.99
C ASN A 336 7.73 -9.74 7.01
N TYR A 337 8.43 -10.44 7.90
CA TYR A 337 9.83 -10.23 8.22
C TYR A 337 10.69 -11.43 7.80
N VAL A 338 11.73 -11.12 7.04
CA VAL A 338 12.76 -12.08 6.63
C VAL A 338 14.08 -11.66 7.28
N PRO A 339 14.68 -12.49 8.15
CA PRO A 339 15.94 -12.19 8.80
C PRO A 339 17.06 -12.05 7.77
N LYS A 340 17.97 -11.11 8.02
CA LYS A 340 19.19 -10.96 7.24
C LYS A 340 20.15 -12.11 7.57
N LYS A 341 20.75 -12.71 6.54
CA LYS A 341 21.71 -13.80 6.70
C LYS A 341 23.15 -13.31 6.62
N TRP A 342 24.03 -13.99 7.35
CA TRP A 342 25.47 -13.80 7.18
C TRP A 342 25.93 -14.23 5.79
N ILE A 343 25.51 -15.41 5.36
CA ILE A 343 25.84 -15.97 4.06
C ILE A 343 24.57 -16.62 3.53
N GLU A 344 24.29 -16.39 2.26
CA GLU A 344 23.27 -17.10 1.50
C GLU A 344 23.85 -17.54 0.17
N LYS A 345 23.61 -18.80 -0.20
CA LYS A 345 24.07 -19.37 -1.46
C LYS A 345 22.89 -19.89 -2.26
N ASP A 346 22.85 -19.54 -3.54
CA ASP A 346 21.77 -19.90 -4.44
C ASP A 346 22.33 -20.47 -5.76
N PHE A 347 21.74 -21.57 -6.23
CA PHE A 347 21.86 -22.01 -7.60
C PHE A 347 21.06 -21.06 -8.50
N ALA A 348 21.77 -20.27 -9.31
CA ALA A 348 21.18 -19.24 -10.16
C ALA A 348 20.78 -19.75 -11.56
N GLY A 349 20.88 -21.07 -11.81
CA GLY A 349 20.40 -21.72 -13.02
C GLY A 349 21.46 -21.96 -14.10
N SER A 350 21.02 -22.10 -15.34
CA SER A 350 21.90 -22.32 -16.50
C SER A 350 22.63 -21.04 -16.93
N GLY A 351 23.83 -21.22 -17.46
CA GLY A 351 24.72 -20.18 -17.94
C GLY A 351 24.56 -19.89 -19.43
N ALA A 352 25.68 -19.53 -20.08
CA ALA A 352 25.72 -19.16 -21.49
C ALA A 352 25.35 -20.30 -22.45
N ASP A 353 25.59 -21.55 -22.06
CA ASP A 353 25.29 -22.75 -22.84
C ASP A 353 24.97 -23.95 -21.93
N ALA A 354 24.83 -25.15 -22.51
CA ALA A 354 24.45 -26.37 -21.81
C ALA A 354 25.45 -26.85 -20.74
N TYR A 355 26.70 -26.40 -20.78
CA TYR A 355 27.78 -26.80 -19.87
C TYR A 355 28.04 -25.79 -18.76
N HIS A 356 27.51 -24.57 -18.89
CA HIS A 356 27.70 -23.49 -17.92
C HIS A 356 26.54 -23.44 -16.93
N TYR A 357 26.86 -23.24 -15.66
CA TYR A 357 25.89 -23.12 -14.58
C TYR A 357 26.29 -22.01 -13.63
N LYS A 358 25.29 -21.29 -13.10
CA LYS A 358 25.49 -20.08 -12.33
C LYS A 358 25.27 -20.31 -10.85
N TRP A 359 26.15 -19.74 -10.03
CA TRP A 359 26.00 -19.66 -8.60
C TRP A 359 25.97 -18.19 -8.16
N LYS A 360 25.13 -17.88 -7.18
CA LYS A 360 25.07 -16.59 -6.50
C LYS A 360 25.40 -16.79 -5.02
N VAL A 361 26.17 -15.86 -4.45
CA VAL A 361 26.40 -15.77 -3.01
C VAL A 361 26.11 -14.35 -2.56
N GLN A 362 25.29 -14.21 -1.52
CA GLN A 362 25.05 -12.95 -0.82
C GLN A 362 25.72 -13.03 0.56
N TYR A 363 26.67 -12.16 0.82
CA TYR A 363 27.47 -12.15 2.05
C TYR A 363 27.25 -10.87 2.85
N ASN A 364 27.26 -11.00 4.16
CA ASN A 364 27.15 -9.91 5.12
C ASN A 364 25.90 -9.06 4.91
N GLN A 365 24.73 -9.71 4.79
CA GLN A 365 23.46 -8.99 4.59
C GLN A 365 23.14 -8.06 5.78
N ASN A 366 23.72 -8.33 6.95
CA ASN A 366 23.69 -7.49 8.16
C ASN A 366 24.46 -6.16 8.03
N SER A 367 25.26 -5.97 6.97
CA SER A 367 26.08 -4.76 6.75
C SER A 367 27.07 -4.49 7.90
N GLU A 368 27.63 -5.55 8.50
CA GLU A 368 28.71 -5.39 9.46
C GLU A 368 30.02 -5.02 8.77
N ALA A 369 30.94 -4.36 9.49
CA ALA A 369 32.23 -4.03 8.92
C ALA A 369 33.08 -5.30 8.68
N LEU A 370 33.36 -5.58 7.42
CA LEU A 370 34.31 -6.60 6.98
C LEU A 370 35.71 -6.02 6.99
N ALA A 371 36.63 -6.70 7.67
CA ALA A 371 38.01 -6.24 7.78
C ALA A 371 38.78 -6.51 6.48
N LYS A 372 39.90 -5.80 6.31
CA LYS A 372 40.91 -6.22 5.32
C LYS A 372 41.35 -7.65 5.65
N ASN A 373 41.53 -8.45 4.60
CA ASN A 373 41.86 -9.88 4.62
C ASN A 373 40.70 -10.81 5.05
N THR A 374 39.47 -10.32 5.19
CA THR A 374 38.30 -11.21 5.28
C THR A 374 38.23 -12.10 4.05
N THR A 375 37.96 -13.39 4.26
CA THR A 375 37.93 -14.39 3.18
C THR A 375 36.58 -15.06 3.04
N LEU A 376 36.16 -15.30 1.79
CA LEU A 376 35.09 -16.22 1.43
C LEU A 376 35.68 -17.42 0.67
N THR A 377 35.43 -18.62 1.16
CA THR A 377 35.86 -19.88 0.54
C THR A 377 34.64 -20.61 0.00
N ASP A 378 34.61 -20.75 -1.32
CA ASP A 378 33.61 -21.52 -2.06
C ASP A 378 34.19 -22.88 -2.43
N THR A 379 33.43 -23.95 -2.23
CA THR A 379 33.84 -25.35 -2.48
C THR A 379 32.79 -26.05 -3.32
N LEU A 380 33.14 -26.30 -4.58
CA LEU A 380 32.31 -27.04 -5.51
C LEU A 380 32.20 -28.52 -5.09
N GLY A 381 31.01 -29.09 -5.25
CA GLY A 381 30.81 -30.53 -5.24
C GLY A 381 31.33 -31.19 -6.53
N ALA A 382 31.32 -32.53 -6.52
CA ALA A 382 31.84 -33.32 -7.63
C ALA A 382 31.17 -33.00 -8.98
N GLY A 383 31.94 -33.11 -10.07
CA GLY A 383 31.45 -32.92 -11.44
C GLY A 383 31.41 -31.46 -11.91
N GLN A 384 31.84 -30.51 -11.09
CA GLN A 384 31.92 -29.09 -11.41
C GLN A 384 33.38 -28.62 -11.44
N THR A 385 33.68 -27.62 -12.27
CA THR A 385 35.00 -26.98 -12.34
C THR A 385 34.85 -25.46 -12.46
N PHE A 386 35.68 -24.70 -11.74
CA PHE A 386 35.72 -23.25 -11.89
C PHE A 386 36.28 -22.83 -13.25
N ILE A 387 35.70 -21.77 -13.82
CA ILE A 387 36.20 -21.14 -15.04
C ILE A 387 37.23 -20.09 -14.66
N THR A 388 38.49 -20.28 -15.08
CA THR A 388 39.63 -19.44 -14.64
C THR A 388 40.30 -18.68 -15.77
N ASP A 389 39.94 -18.94 -17.03
CA ASP A 389 40.49 -18.30 -18.23
C ASP A 389 39.78 -17.00 -18.62
N GLY A 390 38.74 -16.61 -17.87
CA GLY A 390 37.95 -15.41 -18.10
C GLY A 390 36.83 -15.57 -19.13
N SER A 391 36.55 -16.79 -19.61
CA SER A 391 35.45 -17.05 -20.55
C SER A 391 34.06 -17.07 -19.90
N GLY A 392 33.99 -17.26 -18.57
CA GLY A 392 32.75 -17.30 -17.80
C GLY A 392 32.43 -15.99 -17.06
N GLU A 393 31.20 -15.87 -16.56
CA GLU A 393 30.84 -14.78 -15.67
C GLU A 393 31.58 -14.89 -14.33
N PHE A 394 32.11 -13.77 -13.85
CA PHE A 394 32.55 -13.59 -12.48
C PHE A 394 32.35 -12.13 -12.10
N THR A 395 31.43 -11.86 -11.17
CA THR A 395 31.16 -10.51 -10.67
C THR A 395 31.15 -10.52 -9.15
N LEU A 396 31.85 -9.56 -8.55
CA LEU A 396 31.76 -9.27 -7.13
C LEU A 396 31.40 -7.79 -6.99
N SER A 397 30.32 -7.50 -6.29
CA SER A 397 29.82 -6.13 -6.10
C SER A 397 29.38 -5.89 -4.66
N THR A 398 29.32 -4.63 -4.24
CA THR A 398 28.54 -4.28 -3.04
C THR A 398 27.05 -4.43 -3.31
N GLY A 399 26.27 -4.70 -2.26
CA GLY A 399 24.82 -4.89 -2.31
C GLY A 399 24.06 -3.82 -1.51
N ARG A 400 22.79 -3.59 -1.88
CA ARG A 400 21.86 -2.72 -1.12
C ARG A 400 20.44 -3.27 -1.19
N TYR A 401 19.70 -3.14 -0.08
CA TYR A 401 18.25 -3.33 -0.06
C TYR A 401 17.52 -2.08 -0.51
N TRP A 402 16.51 -2.24 -1.36
CA TRP A 402 15.49 -1.22 -1.56
C TRP A 402 14.53 -1.19 -0.36
N GLN A 403 13.94 -0.02 -0.08
CA GLN A 403 12.96 0.13 0.98
C GLN A 403 11.78 -0.82 0.73
N GLY A 404 11.51 -1.70 1.71
CA GLY A 404 10.47 -2.73 1.61
C GLY A 404 10.81 -3.94 0.73
N SER A 405 12.04 -4.05 0.21
CA SER A 405 12.50 -5.23 -0.52
C SER A 405 13.03 -6.30 0.42
N THR A 406 12.84 -7.57 0.04
CA THR A 406 13.47 -8.75 0.64
C THR A 406 14.74 -9.17 -0.09
N SER A 407 15.05 -8.61 -1.27
CA SER A 407 16.21 -8.97 -2.07
C SER A 407 17.30 -7.90 -2.04
N LEU A 408 18.55 -8.36 -2.05
CA LEU A 408 19.74 -7.54 -2.17
C LEU A 408 20.10 -7.33 -3.65
N ASP A 409 20.24 -6.06 -4.05
CA ASP A 409 20.60 -5.68 -5.42
C ASP A 409 22.06 -5.22 -5.52
N PRO A 410 22.79 -5.59 -6.60
CA PRO A 410 24.16 -5.16 -6.80
C PRO A 410 24.23 -3.66 -7.08
N GLN A 411 25.26 -3.00 -6.55
CA GLN A 411 25.46 -1.55 -6.64
C GLN A 411 26.80 -1.20 -7.29
N ILE A 412 27.90 -1.41 -6.56
CA ILE A 412 29.24 -0.99 -7.00
C ILE A 412 30.06 -2.25 -7.29
N PRO A 413 30.43 -2.50 -8.56
CA PRO A 413 31.36 -3.56 -8.91
C PRO A 413 32.70 -3.33 -8.23
N LEU A 414 33.23 -4.38 -7.60
CA LEU A 414 34.58 -4.39 -7.04
C LEU A 414 35.57 -4.83 -8.11
N VAL A 415 36.78 -4.28 -8.05
CA VAL A 415 37.84 -4.51 -9.04
C VAL A 415 38.84 -5.55 -8.52
N LYS A 416 39.02 -6.65 -9.27
CA LYS A 416 40.03 -7.68 -8.99
C LYS A 416 41.42 -7.06 -8.90
N ASP A 417 42.25 -7.58 -8.01
CA ASP A 417 43.61 -7.13 -7.69
C ASP A 417 43.71 -5.71 -7.10
N THR A 418 42.60 -4.97 -7.00
CA THR A 418 42.52 -3.69 -6.31
C THR A 418 41.74 -3.82 -5.01
N ASP A 419 40.51 -4.34 -5.09
CA ASP A 419 39.59 -4.46 -3.96
C ASP A 419 39.61 -5.86 -3.34
N TYR A 420 39.90 -6.89 -4.13
CA TYR A 420 39.97 -8.29 -3.69
C TYR A 420 40.99 -9.08 -4.53
N THR A 421 41.41 -10.24 -4.04
CA THR A 421 42.10 -11.29 -4.83
C THR A 421 41.22 -12.54 -4.91
N VAL A 422 41.49 -13.39 -5.90
CA VAL A 422 40.82 -14.69 -6.05
C VAL A 422 41.88 -15.74 -6.34
N ASP A 423 41.90 -16.79 -5.52
CA ASP A 423 42.81 -17.93 -5.65
C ASP A 423 42.00 -19.21 -5.85
N TYR A 424 42.43 -20.05 -6.80
CA TYR A 424 41.79 -21.32 -7.12
C TYR A 424 42.70 -22.48 -6.76
N SER A 425 42.16 -23.49 -6.07
CA SER A 425 42.85 -24.72 -5.71
C SER A 425 41.91 -25.92 -5.86
N GLY A 426 41.92 -26.53 -7.04
CA GLY A 426 41.04 -27.66 -7.37
C GLY A 426 39.57 -27.25 -7.34
N GLN A 427 38.79 -27.84 -6.44
CA GLN A 427 37.37 -27.53 -6.24
C GLN A 427 37.13 -26.33 -5.30
N GLN A 428 38.19 -25.62 -4.87
CA GLN A 428 38.08 -24.47 -3.99
C GLN A 428 38.42 -23.16 -4.69
N MET A 429 37.62 -22.13 -4.41
CA MET A 429 37.86 -20.73 -4.77
C MET A 429 37.88 -19.89 -3.49
N VAL A 430 38.95 -19.14 -3.27
CA VAL A 430 39.11 -18.27 -2.10
C VAL A 430 39.16 -16.82 -2.57
N ILE A 431 38.20 -16.01 -2.12
CA ILE A 431 38.18 -14.56 -2.33
C ILE A 431 38.72 -13.90 -1.07
N THR A 432 39.71 -13.00 -1.20
CA THR A 432 40.28 -12.25 -0.08
C THR A 432 40.12 -10.75 -0.29
N LEU A 433 39.49 -10.04 0.64
CA LEU A 433 39.33 -8.58 0.57
C LEU A 433 40.66 -7.86 0.81
N LYS A 434 41.03 -6.92 -0.06
CA LYS A 434 42.27 -6.13 0.06
C LYS A 434 42.10 -4.86 0.90
N LYS A 435 40.85 -4.49 1.19
CA LYS A 435 40.45 -3.34 2.01
C LYS A 435 39.22 -3.69 2.86
N ALA A 436 38.93 -2.88 3.87
CA ALA A 436 37.71 -3.02 4.64
C ALA A 436 36.48 -2.60 3.80
N ILE A 437 35.35 -3.26 4.00
CA ILE A 437 34.08 -3.02 3.31
C ILE A 437 32.96 -3.11 4.35
N SER A 438 32.02 -2.18 4.35
CA SER A 438 30.90 -2.16 5.32
C SER A 438 29.56 -2.49 4.68
N GLU A 439 29.52 -2.59 3.35
CA GLU A 439 28.37 -2.99 2.58
C GLU A 439 28.28 -4.52 2.47
N PRO A 440 27.06 -5.07 2.33
CA PRO A 440 26.87 -6.45 1.88
C PRO A 440 27.59 -6.69 0.55
N LEU A 441 27.95 -7.95 0.27
CA LEU A 441 28.57 -8.35 -0.99
C LEU A 441 27.65 -9.30 -1.77
N ILE A 442 27.67 -9.16 -3.10
CA ILE A 442 27.04 -10.08 -4.03
C ILE A 442 28.11 -10.62 -4.96
N LEU A 443 28.27 -11.93 -4.96
CA LEU A 443 29.12 -12.68 -5.86
C LEU A 443 28.24 -13.50 -6.81
N THR A 444 28.47 -13.37 -8.12
CA THR A 444 27.89 -14.24 -9.14
C THR A 444 29.00 -14.81 -9.98
N TYR A 445 28.98 -16.11 -10.26
CA TYR A 445 29.98 -16.74 -11.13
C TYR A 445 29.46 -17.99 -11.83
N ASP A 446 30.10 -18.31 -12.95
CA ASP A 446 29.84 -19.50 -13.73
C ASP A 446 30.80 -20.65 -13.36
N VAL A 447 30.30 -21.88 -13.46
CA VAL A 447 31.08 -23.12 -13.40
C VAL A 447 30.80 -23.98 -14.63
N LEU A 448 31.75 -24.84 -14.98
CA LEU A 448 31.61 -25.86 -16.02
C LEU A 448 31.21 -27.20 -15.41
N VAL A 449 30.30 -27.90 -16.08
CA VAL A 449 29.99 -29.30 -15.82
C VAL A 449 30.32 -30.11 -17.07
N ASP A 450 31.20 -31.10 -16.94
CA ASP A 450 31.52 -32.02 -18.04
C ASP A 450 30.39 -33.05 -18.20
N GLN A 451 29.90 -33.23 -19.42
CA GLN A 451 28.79 -34.14 -19.76
C GLN A 451 27.54 -33.97 -18.85
N PRO A 452 26.90 -32.78 -18.83
CA PRO A 452 25.76 -32.52 -17.98
C PRO A 452 24.60 -33.46 -18.32
N THR A 453 24.00 -34.06 -17.30
CA THR A 453 22.87 -34.97 -17.45
C THR A 453 21.61 -34.42 -16.81
N ASN A 454 20.46 -34.63 -17.46
CA ASN A 454 19.18 -34.16 -16.92
C ASN A 454 18.90 -34.82 -15.54
N GLY A 455 18.56 -34.01 -14.55
CA GLY A 455 18.34 -34.43 -13.17
C GLY A 455 19.62 -34.57 -12.32
N GLN A 456 20.80 -34.31 -12.89
CA GLN A 456 22.05 -34.27 -12.13
C GLN A 456 22.01 -33.17 -11.08
N LYS A 457 22.43 -33.50 -9.86
CA LYS A 457 22.54 -32.55 -8.75
C LYS A 457 23.92 -31.92 -8.73
N LEU A 458 23.97 -30.61 -8.58
CA LEU A 458 25.18 -29.81 -8.42
C LEU A 458 25.17 -29.23 -7.02
N GLU A 459 26.01 -29.77 -6.14
CA GLU A 459 26.15 -29.26 -4.77
C GLU A 459 27.25 -28.21 -4.72
N ASN A 460 27.07 -27.17 -3.92
CA ASN A 460 28.10 -26.17 -3.71
C ASN A 460 27.96 -25.52 -2.32
N THR A 461 29.07 -25.31 -1.63
CA THR A 461 29.11 -24.75 -0.28
C THR A 461 30.02 -23.54 -0.23
N VAL A 462 29.62 -22.51 0.50
CA VAL A 462 30.46 -21.34 0.79
C VAL A 462 30.60 -21.14 2.30
N SER A 463 31.74 -20.63 2.72
CA SER A 463 32.03 -20.30 4.12
C SER A 463 32.91 -19.07 4.23
N ASP A 464 32.83 -18.36 5.36
CA ASP A 464 33.76 -17.26 5.67
C ASP A 464 34.83 -17.66 6.71
N ASP A 465 35.75 -16.74 6.97
CA ASP A 465 36.84 -16.89 7.95
C ASP A 465 36.36 -16.94 9.42
N LYS A 466 35.07 -16.66 9.67
CA LYS A 466 34.44 -16.71 10.99
C LYS A 466 33.62 -17.99 11.20
N GLY A 467 33.55 -18.86 10.19
CA GLY A 467 32.86 -20.15 10.26
C GLY A 467 31.37 -20.08 9.94
N HIS A 468 30.86 -18.94 9.47
CA HIS A 468 29.54 -18.91 8.85
C HIS A 468 29.60 -19.73 7.56
N LYS A 469 28.52 -20.45 7.24
CA LYS A 469 28.45 -21.29 6.04
C LYS A 469 27.04 -21.38 5.52
N ASP A 470 26.92 -21.54 4.22
CA ASP A 470 25.69 -21.93 3.56
C ASP A 470 25.97 -22.84 2.36
N SER A 471 24.97 -23.61 1.95
CA SER A 471 25.10 -24.55 0.84
C SER A 471 23.78 -24.67 0.10
N ASP A 472 23.85 -24.84 -1.21
CA ASP A 472 22.68 -25.09 -2.03
C ASP A 472 22.95 -26.18 -3.07
N THR A 473 21.88 -26.76 -3.60
CA THR A 473 21.90 -27.84 -4.59
C THR A 473 21.09 -27.45 -5.81
N GLY A 474 21.78 -27.19 -6.92
CA GLY A 474 21.17 -27.06 -8.22
C GLY A 474 20.76 -28.40 -8.80
N VAL A 475 19.69 -28.43 -9.59
CA VAL A 475 19.34 -29.59 -10.43
C VAL A 475 19.47 -29.16 -11.88
N ILE A 476 20.27 -29.90 -12.65
CA ILE A 476 20.40 -29.68 -14.09
C ILE A 476 19.08 -30.05 -14.76
N ASP A 477 18.46 -29.07 -15.41
CA ASP A 477 17.33 -29.24 -16.31
C ASP A 477 17.79 -29.01 -17.75
N THR A 478 18.48 -30.02 -18.32
CA THR A 478 18.87 -30.00 -19.73
C THR A 478 17.84 -30.75 -20.55
N LYS A 479 17.40 -30.14 -21.66
CA LYS A 479 16.60 -30.84 -22.68
C LYS A 479 17.40 -32.04 -23.22
N PRO A 480 16.77 -33.21 -23.42
CA PRO A 480 17.50 -34.40 -23.83
C PRO A 480 18.04 -34.25 -25.26
N VAL A 481 19.30 -34.65 -25.49
CA VAL A 481 19.97 -34.65 -26.81
C VAL A 481 19.16 -35.39 -27.87
N VAL A 482 18.40 -36.41 -27.45
CA VAL A 482 17.44 -37.15 -28.27
C VAL A 482 16.08 -37.13 -27.58
N ASN A 483 15.05 -36.66 -28.27
CA ASN A 483 13.68 -36.64 -27.74
C ASN A 483 12.75 -37.45 -28.63
N LYS A 484 12.13 -38.51 -28.09
CA LYS A 484 11.14 -39.32 -28.82
C LYS A 484 9.74 -38.96 -28.35
N THR A 485 8.86 -38.65 -29.27
CA THR A 485 7.49 -38.20 -28.98
C THR A 485 6.51 -38.91 -29.90
N VAL A 486 5.43 -39.45 -29.34
CA VAL A 486 4.29 -39.94 -30.14
C VAL A 486 3.56 -38.71 -30.68
N THR A 487 3.49 -38.60 -32.01
CA THR A 487 2.84 -37.46 -32.68
C THR A 487 1.42 -37.77 -33.08
N ASP A 488 1.09 -39.04 -33.29
CA ASP A 488 -0.25 -39.48 -33.64
C ASP A 488 -0.45 -40.96 -33.29
N SER A 489 -1.70 -41.38 -33.10
CA SER A 489 -2.06 -42.79 -32.89
C SER A 489 -3.46 -43.06 -33.47
N SER A 490 -3.59 -44.12 -34.27
CA SER A 490 -4.86 -44.62 -34.79
C SER A 490 -5.14 -45.99 -34.21
N GLU A 491 -6.19 -46.09 -33.40
CA GLU A 491 -6.66 -47.37 -32.85
C GLU A 491 -7.29 -48.25 -33.95
N ALA A 492 -8.03 -47.64 -34.88
CA ALA A 492 -8.68 -48.33 -35.99
C ALA A 492 -7.67 -48.95 -36.98
N ASP A 493 -6.55 -48.28 -37.20
CA ASP A 493 -5.49 -48.75 -38.10
C ASP A 493 -4.36 -49.48 -37.34
N HIS A 494 -4.50 -49.60 -36.01
CA HIS A 494 -3.48 -50.09 -35.10
C HIS A 494 -2.10 -49.45 -35.33
N GLN A 495 -2.05 -48.12 -35.51
CA GLN A 495 -0.81 -47.41 -35.84
C GLN A 495 -0.42 -46.38 -34.79
N ILE A 496 0.89 -46.22 -34.59
CA ILE A 496 1.48 -45.08 -33.86
C ILE A 496 2.47 -44.40 -34.79
N THR A 497 2.32 -43.08 -34.92
CA THR A 497 3.33 -42.22 -35.54
C THR A 497 4.12 -41.53 -34.42
N TYR A 498 5.44 -41.58 -34.52
CA TYR A 498 6.32 -40.88 -33.59
C TYR A 498 7.38 -40.09 -34.33
N SER A 499 7.88 -39.06 -33.65
CA SER A 499 9.05 -38.29 -34.02
C SER A 499 10.20 -38.55 -33.06
N ILE A 500 11.42 -38.54 -33.57
CA ILE A 500 12.66 -38.49 -32.79
C ILE A 500 13.40 -37.22 -33.21
N ASP A 501 13.48 -36.24 -32.30
CA ASP A 501 14.34 -35.08 -32.49
C ASP A 501 15.76 -35.46 -32.06
N LEU A 502 16.73 -35.15 -32.92
CA LEU A 502 18.15 -35.42 -32.72
C LEU A 502 18.90 -34.11 -32.54
N ASN A 503 19.86 -34.13 -31.62
CA ASN A 503 20.72 -33.01 -31.30
C ASN A 503 19.97 -31.74 -30.90
N THR A 504 18.92 -31.87 -30.07
CA THR A 504 18.08 -30.73 -29.63
C THR A 504 18.84 -29.64 -28.85
N THR A 505 20.10 -29.93 -28.49
CA THR A 505 21.03 -29.05 -27.79
C THR A 505 22.09 -28.44 -28.71
N ASN A 506 22.04 -28.70 -30.03
CA ASN A 506 22.95 -28.12 -31.04
C ASN A 506 24.45 -28.33 -30.76
N GLN A 507 24.81 -29.46 -30.14
CA GLN A 507 26.20 -29.78 -29.82
C GLN A 507 26.94 -30.40 -31.03
N PRO A 508 28.28 -30.29 -31.10
CA PRO A 508 29.07 -30.99 -32.12
C PRO A 508 28.97 -32.51 -31.93
N LEU A 509 28.60 -33.24 -32.98
CA LEU A 509 28.49 -34.70 -32.99
C LEU A 509 29.35 -35.29 -34.11
N SER A 510 30.01 -36.42 -33.85
CA SER A 510 30.72 -37.19 -34.87
C SER A 510 30.22 -38.62 -34.86
N ASP A 511 30.09 -39.22 -36.05
CA ASP A 511 29.73 -40.63 -36.22
C ASP A 511 28.39 -41.01 -35.56
N LEU A 512 27.38 -40.14 -35.70
CA LEU A 512 26.06 -40.34 -35.10
C LEU A 512 25.37 -41.59 -35.66
N GLU A 513 25.05 -42.53 -34.77
CA GLU A 513 24.19 -43.68 -35.02
C GLU A 513 22.95 -43.60 -34.12
N LEU A 514 21.77 -43.56 -34.73
CA LEU A 514 20.50 -43.69 -34.00
C LEU A 514 20.02 -45.13 -34.09
N THR A 515 19.99 -45.82 -32.95
CA THR A 515 19.28 -47.10 -32.81
C THR A 515 17.95 -46.85 -32.10
N ASP A 516 16.85 -47.21 -32.75
CA ASP A 516 15.54 -47.31 -32.10
C ASP A 516 15.12 -48.77 -32.02
N LYS A 517 14.71 -49.20 -30.83
CA LYS A 517 14.17 -50.53 -30.59
C LYS A 517 12.83 -50.40 -29.90
N LEU A 518 11.78 -50.84 -30.58
CA LEU A 518 10.43 -50.83 -30.03
C LEU A 518 10.23 -52.04 -29.14
N THR A 519 9.76 -51.81 -27.91
CA THR A 519 9.46 -52.85 -26.93
C THR A 519 8.03 -52.68 -26.45
N SER A 520 7.31 -53.79 -26.32
CA SER A 520 6.04 -53.83 -25.60
C SER A 520 6.31 -53.91 -24.09
N ASN A 521 5.53 -53.20 -23.29
CA ASN A 521 5.50 -53.34 -21.83
C ASN A 521 4.69 -54.57 -21.38
N ASN A 522 3.95 -55.21 -22.29
CA ASN A 522 3.23 -56.44 -22.07
C ASN A 522 3.95 -57.62 -22.75
N ALA A 523 4.34 -58.61 -21.95
CA ALA A 523 5.06 -59.81 -22.42
C ALA A 523 4.25 -60.68 -23.40
N THR A 524 2.92 -60.49 -23.50
CA THR A 524 2.07 -61.22 -24.44
C THR A 524 1.83 -60.52 -25.78
N HIS A 525 2.31 -59.28 -25.96
CA HIS A 525 2.07 -58.51 -27.19
C HIS A 525 3.34 -58.41 -28.05
N THR A 526 3.21 -58.74 -29.33
CA THR A 526 4.27 -58.55 -30.33
C THR A 526 4.18 -57.14 -30.92
N VAL A 527 5.28 -56.39 -30.90
CA VAL A 527 5.37 -55.14 -31.68
C VAL A 527 5.39 -55.53 -33.15
N ALA A 528 4.32 -55.21 -33.88
CA ALA A 528 4.26 -55.47 -35.31
C ALA A 528 5.18 -54.48 -36.07
N ASN A 529 5.62 -54.92 -37.22
CA ASN A 529 6.82 -54.46 -37.90
C ASN A 529 6.81 -52.95 -38.20
N LEU A 530 8.00 -52.36 -38.23
CA LEU A 530 8.19 -50.99 -38.73
C LEU A 530 7.64 -50.88 -40.17
N ILE A 531 6.73 -49.93 -40.43
CA ILE A 531 6.19 -49.75 -41.80
C ILE A 531 7.32 -49.21 -42.69
N SER A 532 7.58 -49.91 -43.80
CA SER A 532 8.55 -49.49 -44.81
C SER A 532 8.13 -48.15 -45.44
N ASP A 533 9.11 -47.35 -45.84
CA ASP A 533 8.91 -46.09 -46.57
C ASP A 533 8.16 -44.97 -45.83
N THR A 534 7.93 -45.09 -44.52
CA THR A 534 7.34 -44.02 -43.67
C THR A 534 8.38 -43.14 -42.99
N LEU A 535 9.66 -43.52 -43.02
CA LEU A 535 10.73 -42.77 -42.38
C LEU A 535 11.04 -41.51 -43.19
N LYS A 536 10.82 -40.36 -42.56
CA LYS A 536 11.19 -39.04 -43.08
C LYS A 536 12.19 -38.40 -42.12
N LEU A 537 13.40 -38.12 -42.60
CA LEU A 537 14.38 -37.33 -41.86
C LEU A 537 14.36 -35.90 -42.41
N VAL A 538 14.21 -34.92 -41.52
CA VAL A 538 14.20 -33.50 -41.87
C VAL A 538 15.26 -32.81 -41.06
N ASP A 539 16.15 -32.10 -41.72
CA ASP A 539 16.90 -31.06 -41.05
C ASP A 539 16.02 -29.83 -40.83
N GLN A 540 15.75 -29.54 -39.58
CA GLN A 540 14.96 -28.40 -39.10
C GLN A 540 15.68 -27.06 -39.31
N THR A 541 16.97 -27.06 -39.61
CA THR A 541 17.81 -25.85 -39.70
C THR A 541 17.69 -25.21 -41.06
N THR A 542 17.82 -26.01 -42.10
CA THR A 542 17.58 -25.65 -43.49
C THR A 542 16.18 -26.00 -43.94
N ASN A 543 15.42 -26.69 -43.10
CA ASN A 543 14.09 -27.22 -43.39
C ASN A 543 14.11 -28.21 -44.58
N GLN A 544 15.26 -28.86 -44.81
CA GLN A 544 15.47 -29.79 -45.91
C GLN A 544 15.07 -31.21 -45.50
N THR A 545 14.23 -31.86 -46.30
CA THR A 545 14.00 -33.30 -46.16
C THR A 545 15.19 -34.05 -46.75
N LEU A 546 15.83 -34.88 -45.93
CA LEU A 546 16.99 -35.68 -46.31
C LEU A 546 16.55 -36.93 -47.09
N THR A 547 17.42 -37.39 -47.98
CA THR A 547 17.14 -38.49 -48.91
C THR A 547 17.87 -39.77 -48.49
N ALA A 548 17.10 -40.84 -48.26
CA ALA A 548 17.66 -42.16 -47.92
C ALA A 548 18.58 -42.69 -49.04
N GLY A 549 19.67 -43.35 -48.64
CA GLY A 549 20.73 -43.84 -49.52
C GLY A 549 21.81 -42.78 -49.84
N THR A 550 21.43 -41.51 -49.91
CA THR A 550 22.32 -40.36 -50.16
C THR A 550 22.79 -39.72 -48.86
N ASP A 551 21.87 -39.14 -48.10
CA ASP A 551 22.17 -38.34 -46.89
C ASP A 551 22.26 -39.21 -45.63
N PHE A 552 21.57 -40.35 -45.63
CA PHE A 552 21.58 -41.32 -44.53
C PHE A 552 21.29 -42.73 -45.04
N THR A 553 21.63 -43.75 -44.25
CA THR A 553 21.19 -45.13 -44.44
C THR A 553 20.34 -45.58 -43.28
N VAL A 554 19.34 -46.41 -43.57
CA VAL A 554 18.52 -47.07 -42.55
C VAL A 554 18.61 -48.56 -42.78
N THR A 555 18.88 -49.30 -41.71
CA THR A 555 18.69 -50.74 -41.67
C THR A 555 17.55 -51.05 -40.71
N THR A 556 16.65 -51.94 -41.10
CA THR A 556 15.49 -52.34 -40.31
C THR A 556 15.53 -53.84 -40.08
N SER A 557 15.25 -54.27 -38.85
CA SER A 557 15.11 -55.67 -38.45
C SER A 557 13.97 -55.77 -37.45
N ASP A 558 12.89 -56.46 -37.81
CA ASP A 558 11.68 -56.64 -36.99
C ASP A 558 11.21 -55.34 -36.31
N ASN A 559 11.47 -55.19 -35.01
CA ASN A 559 11.10 -54.06 -34.15
C ASN A 559 12.21 -53.02 -33.95
N ARG A 560 13.30 -53.09 -34.73
CA ARG A 560 14.48 -52.23 -34.60
C ARG A 560 14.80 -51.54 -35.91
N PHE A 561 15.24 -50.29 -35.84
CA PHE A 561 16.00 -49.68 -36.92
C PHE A 561 17.28 -49.04 -36.43
N VAL A 562 18.26 -48.99 -37.34
CA VAL A 562 19.51 -48.26 -37.16
C VAL A 562 19.62 -47.27 -38.30
N LEU A 563 19.74 -45.98 -37.96
CA LEU A 563 19.96 -44.88 -38.88
C LEU A 563 21.40 -44.37 -38.70
N THR A 564 22.12 -44.24 -39.82
CA THR A 564 23.47 -43.70 -39.88
C THR A 564 23.51 -42.56 -40.89
N LEU A 565 24.01 -41.40 -40.47
CA LEU A 565 24.18 -40.23 -41.36
C LEU A 565 25.40 -40.40 -42.28
N LYS A 566 25.39 -39.76 -43.45
CA LYS A 566 26.46 -39.80 -44.46
C LYS A 566 27.02 -38.41 -44.79
N HIS A 567 28.21 -38.38 -45.40
CA HIS A 567 28.83 -37.17 -45.94
C HIS A 567 28.97 -36.05 -44.89
N ASP A 568 28.57 -34.82 -45.22
CA ASP A 568 28.66 -33.64 -44.35
C ASP A 568 27.82 -33.80 -43.06
N TYR A 569 26.86 -34.73 -43.05
CA TYR A 569 26.07 -35.12 -41.88
C TYR A 569 26.76 -36.16 -40.98
N ALA A 570 27.79 -36.88 -41.47
CA ALA A 570 28.52 -37.90 -40.71
C ALA A 570 29.65 -37.31 -39.85
N HIS A 571 30.20 -36.17 -40.28
CA HIS A 571 31.26 -35.46 -39.58
C HIS A 571 30.81 -34.02 -39.32
N ALA A 572 30.17 -33.74 -38.18
CA ALA A 572 29.84 -32.37 -37.80
C ALA A 572 31.07 -31.62 -37.24
N ASN A 573 32.16 -31.61 -38.02
CA ASN A 573 33.37 -30.85 -37.73
C ASN A 573 33.61 -29.82 -38.84
N CYS A 574 32.71 -28.85 -38.95
CA CYS A 574 32.87 -27.70 -39.84
C CYS A 574 33.83 -26.67 -39.25
N LYS A 575 35.14 -26.99 -39.22
CA LYS A 575 36.17 -25.94 -39.14
C LYS A 575 36.15 -25.13 -40.45
N ASN A 576 35.85 -23.85 -40.31
CA ASN A 576 35.97 -22.76 -41.29
C ASN A 576 34.84 -22.53 -42.30
N LYS A 577 33.68 -22.07 -41.80
CA LYS A 577 32.91 -20.91 -42.26
C LYS A 577 31.58 -20.93 -41.50
N LEU A 578 31.38 -20.03 -40.53
CA LEU A 578 30.12 -19.72 -39.84
C LEU A 578 29.10 -20.88 -39.91
N ALA A 579 29.37 -21.97 -39.20
CA ALA A 579 28.54 -23.16 -39.25
C ALA A 579 27.25 -22.89 -38.48
N THR A 580 26.15 -22.73 -39.20
CA THR A 580 24.80 -22.75 -38.64
C THR A 580 24.60 -24.08 -37.87
N PRO A 581 24.11 -24.07 -36.62
CA PRO A 581 23.82 -25.27 -35.82
C PRO A 581 22.70 -26.10 -36.47
N TRP A 582 22.81 -27.45 -36.55
CA TRP A 582 21.76 -28.30 -37.14
C TRP A 582 20.90 -29.10 -36.14
N HIS A 583 19.57 -28.99 -36.24
CA HIS A 583 18.54 -29.81 -35.58
C HIS A 583 17.89 -30.76 -36.60
N ASP A 584 17.76 -32.05 -36.31
CA ASP A 584 17.05 -32.99 -37.20
C ASP A 584 15.82 -33.60 -36.51
N THR A 585 14.71 -33.79 -37.22
CA THR A 585 13.57 -34.60 -36.78
C THR A 585 13.38 -35.79 -37.70
N VAL A 586 13.45 -37.00 -37.14
CA VAL A 586 12.99 -38.23 -37.80
C VAL A 586 11.50 -38.40 -37.49
N ARG A 587 10.63 -38.54 -38.50
CA ARG A 587 9.23 -38.99 -38.32
C ARG A 587 9.06 -40.39 -38.89
N ARG A 588 8.32 -41.25 -38.20
CA ARG A 588 8.02 -42.61 -38.65
C ARG A 588 6.69 -43.12 -38.11
N THR A 589 6.02 -43.97 -38.90
CA THR A 589 4.75 -44.65 -38.53
C THR A 589 4.97 -46.16 -38.41
N VAL A 590 4.32 -46.78 -37.42
CA VAL A 590 4.45 -48.22 -37.10
C VAL A 590 3.08 -48.82 -36.86
N THR A 591 2.85 -50.06 -37.30
CA THR A 591 1.64 -50.85 -37.04
C THR A 591 1.84 -51.78 -35.84
N PHE A 592 0.78 -52.11 -35.10
CA PHE A 592 0.75 -53.07 -33.99
C PHE A 592 -0.31 -54.15 -34.25
N ASP A 593 -0.12 -55.36 -33.71
CA ASP A 593 -1.19 -56.37 -33.67
C ASP A 593 -1.91 -56.28 -32.31
N GLU A 594 -3.23 -56.02 -32.39
CA GLU A 594 -4.31 -56.03 -31.37
C GLU A 594 -4.09 -55.26 -30.04
N LEU A 595 -4.90 -54.20 -29.85
CA LEU A 595 -5.17 -53.54 -28.57
C LEU A 595 -6.40 -54.20 -27.92
N SER A 596 -6.23 -54.76 -26.72
CA SER A 596 -7.32 -54.96 -25.75
C SER A 596 -6.92 -54.35 -24.42
#